data_AF-A0AAW8CHK4-F1
#
_entry.id   AF-A0AAW8CHK4-F1
#
_cell.length_a   1.000
_cell.length_b   1.000
_cell.length_c   1.000
_cell.angle_alpha   90.00
_cell.angle_beta   90.00
_cell.angle_gamma   90.00
#
_symmetry.space_group_name_H-M   'P 1'
#
loop_
_entity.id
_entity.type
_entity.pdbx_description
1 polymer ?
#
loop_
_entity_poly.entity_id
_entity_poly.type
_entity_poly.pdbx_seq_one_letter_code
_entity_poly.pdbx_strand_id
1 'polypeptide(L)' 'MFFADTQNKLLFAVTKKTAAELIVERADATKPNMELTTWKGSIVRKQDIFIAKNYLTEDEIDSLNRLVVIFLDNGRIKS' A
#
# COMPACT_ATOMS: atom_id res chain seq x y z
N MET A 1 9.98 3.66 -13.80
CA MET A 1 8.58 3.17 -13.94
C MET A 1 8.38 1.70 -13.57
N PHE A 2 9.39 0.83 -13.54
CA PHE A 2 9.24 -0.59 -13.17
C PHE A 2 8.72 -0.86 -11.73
N PHE A 3 9.23 -0.13 -10.73
CA PHE A 3 8.86 -0.35 -9.32
C PHE A 3 7.41 0.01 -8.98
N ALA A 4 6.85 1.02 -9.65
CA ALA A 4 5.47 1.45 -9.42
C ALA A 4 4.47 0.42 -9.96
N ASP A 5 4.76 -0.17 -11.12
CA ASP A 5 3.92 -1.21 -11.72
C ASP A 5 3.94 -2.51 -10.90
N THR A 6 5.12 -2.94 -10.43
CA THR A 6 5.25 -4.08 -9.52
C THR A 6 4.54 -3.82 -8.20
N GLN A 7 4.69 -2.64 -7.59
CA GLN A 7 3.98 -2.32 -6.35
C GLN A 7 2.46 -2.37 -6.51
N ASN A 8 1.91 -1.87 -7.62
CA ASN A 8 0.48 -1.97 -7.89
C ASN A 8 0.02 -3.42 -8.03
N LYS A 9 0.81 -4.27 -8.69
CA LYS A 9 0.52 -5.72 -8.81
C LYS A 9 0.57 -6.44 -7.46
N LEU A 10 1.57 -6.14 -6.64
CA LEU A 10 1.70 -6.73 -5.30
C LEU A 10 0.59 -6.26 -4.37
N LEU A 11 0.24 -4.98 -4.42
CA LEU A 11 -0.91 -4.43 -3.71
C LEU A 11 -2.19 -5.15 -4.12
N PHE A 12 -2.45 -5.26 -5.42
CA PHE A 12 -3.61 -5.97 -5.95
C PHE A 12 -3.62 -7.45 -5.56
N ALA A 13 -2.46 -8.10 -5.45
CA ALA A 13 -2.38 -9.50 -5.01
C ALA A 13 -2.88 -9.69 -3.57
N VAL A 14 -2.62 -8.70 -2.69
CA VAL A 14 -3.06 -8.70 -1.29
C VAL A 14 -4.50 -8.23 -1.15
N THR A 15 -4.83 -7.04 -1.66
CA THR A 15 -6.11 -6.38 -1.42
C THR A 15 -7.19 -6.73 -2.44
N LYS A 16 -6.82 -7.39 -3.55
CA LYS A 16 -7.67 -7.63 -4.74
C LYS A 16 -8.21 -6.34 -5.38
N LYS A 17 -7.60 -5.20 -5.08
CA LYS A 17 -8.02 -3.86 -5.53
C LYS A 17 -6.83 -3.07 -6.02
N THR A 18 -7.07 -2.19 -6.99
CA THR A 18 -6.03 -1.25 -7.40
C THR A 18 -5.78 -0.21 -6.30
N ALA A 19 -4.61 0.43 -6.32
CA ALA A 19 -4.31 1.51 -5.36
C ALA A 19 -5.39 2.61 -5.38
N ALA A 20 -5.85 2.98 -6.57
CA ALA A 20 -6.90 3.97 -6.74
C ALA A 20 -8.24 3.51 -6.15
N GLU A 21 -8.68 2.27 -6.42
CA GLU A 21 -9.92 1.73 -5.86
C GLU A 21 -9.87 1.60 -4.34
N LEU A 22 -8.75 1.13 -3.79
CA LEU A 22 -8.58 1.03 -2.35
C LEU A 22 -8.69 2.40 -1.68
N ILE A 23 -8.06 3.42 -2.27
CA ILE A 23 -8.15 4.80 -1.77
C ILE A 23 -9.59 5.29 -1.88
N VAL A 24 -10.27 5.15 -3.02
CA VAL A 24 -11.64 5.65 -3.18
C VAL A 24 -12.61 4.94 -2.23
N GLU A 25 -12.41 3.65 -1.96
CA GLU A 25 -13.27 2.89 -1.07
C GLU A 25 -13.02 3.15 0.41
N ARG A 26 -11.75 3.30 0.83
CA ARG A 26 -11.37 3.48 2.23
C ARG A 26 -11.17 4.95 2.64
N ALA A 27 -10.92 5.87 1.72
CA ALA A 27 -10.76 7.28 2.02
C ALA A 27 -12.11 7.91 2.36
N ASP A 28 -12.38 8.03 3.65
CA ASP A 28 -13.61 8.62 4.16
C ASP A 28 -13.36 10.00 4.77
N ALA A 29 -13.71 11.06 4.03
CA ALA A 29 -13.55 12.43 4.48
C ALA A 29 -14.38 12.81 5.71
N THR A 30 -15.37 11.99 6.10
CA THR A 30 -16.22 12.22 7.28
C THR A 30 -15.59 11.69 8.57
N LYS A 31 -14.57 10.82 8.45
CA LYS A 31 -13.89 10.20 9.59
C LYS A 31 -12.60 10.95 9.96
N PRO A 32 -12.20 10.92 11.26
CA PRO A 32 -10.92 11.49 11.67
C PRO A 32 -9.79 10.83 10.89
N ASN A 33 -8.84 11.64 10.41
CA ASN A 33 -7.69 11.19 9.63
C ASN A 33 -8.04 10.44 8.33
N MET A 34 -9.23 10.62 7.75
CA MET A 34 -9.67 9.92 6.53
C MET A 34 -9.68 8.38 6.60
N GLU A 35 -9.70 7.77 7.79
CA GLU A 35 -9.44 6.31 8.03
C GLU A 35 -8.02 5.84 7.67
N LEU A 36 -7.05 6.73 7.69
CA LEU A 36 -5.66 6.31 7.61
C LEU A 36 -5.33 5.45 8.83
N THR A 37 -4.79 4.26 8.57
CA THR A 37 -4.30 3.34 9.60
C THR A 37 -2.85 3.64 9.96
N THR A 38 -2.08 4.11 8.97
CA THR A 38 -0.67 4.46 9.13
C THR A 38 -0.31 5.67 8.27
N TRP A 39 0.58 6.54 8.72
CA TRP A 39 1.07 7.68 7.95
C TRP A 39 2.47 8.07 8.39
N LYS A 40 3.20 8.78 7.54
CA LYS A 40 4.59 9.16 7.83
C LYS A 40 4.63 10.48 8.61
N GLY A 41 4.74 10.39 9.93
CA GLY A 41 4.97 11.52 10.84
C GLY A 41 3.85 11.71 11.87
N SER A 42 3.83 12.85 12.55
CA SER A 42 2.85 13.13 13.61
C SER A 42 1.52 13.68 13.11
N ILE A 43 1.45 14.17 11.86
CA ILE A 43 0.28 14.84 11.30
C ILE A 43 0.00 14.26 9.91
N VAL A 44 -1.24 13.89 9.66
CA VAL A 44 -1.74 13.48 8.35
C VAL A 44 -1.64 14.64 7.37
N ARG A 45 -1.03 14.43 6.21
CA ARG A 45 -0.99 15.42 5.13
C ARG A 45 -1.85 14.97 3.95
N LYS A 46 -2.22 15.93 3.09
CA LYS A 46 -2.93 15.64 1.84
C LYS A 46 -2.18 14.70 0.90
N GLN A 47 -0.87 14.52 1.04
CA GLN A 47 -0.13 13.53 0.26
C GLN A 47 -0.33 12.11 0.80
N ASP A 48 -0.53 11.96 2.11
CA ASP A 48 -0.69 10.66 2.77
C ASP A 48 -2.03 10.01 2.39
N ILE A 49 -3.05 10.80 2.07
CA ILE A 49 -4.36 10.31 1.61
C ILE A 49 -4.29 9.68 0.21
N PHE A 50 -3.27 9.99 -0.59
CA PHE A 50 -3.05 9.39 -1.91
C PHE A 50 -2.18 8.12 -1.85
N ILE A 51 -1.71 7.74 -0.66
CA ILE A 51 -0.89 6.55 -0.48
C ILE A 51 -1.81 5.40 -0.08
N ALA A 52 -2.09 4.49 -1.01
CA ALA A 52 -2.93 3.32 -0.76
C ALA A 52 -2.45 2.46 0.42
N LYS A 53 -1.13 2.40 0.65
CA LYS A 53 -0.54 1.67 1.79
C LYS A 53 -0.99 2.19 3.15
N ASN A 54 -1.34 3.47 3.23
CA ASN A 54 -1.77 4.11 4.47
C ASN A 54 -3.19 3.71 4.89
N TYR A 55 -3.92 3.02 4.01
CA TYR A 55 -5.23 2.45 4.30
C TYR A 55 -5.16 0.93 4.54
N LEU A 56 -3.99 0.30 4.40
CA LEU A 56 -3.81 -1.13 4.63
C LEU A 56 -3.81 -1.43 6.13
N THR A 57 -4.33 -2.59 6.51
CA THR A 57 -4.20 -3.12 7.87
C THR A 57 -2.78 -3.67 8.09
N GLU A 58 -2.38 -3.90 9.34
CA GLU A 58 -1.09 -4.53 9.65
C GLU A 58 -0.91 -5.89 8.96
N ASP A 59 -1.97 -6.70 8.89
CA ASP A 59 -1.98 -8.01 8.22
C ASP A 59 -1.76 -7.89 6.69
N GLU A 60 -2.41 -6.91 6.06
CA GLU A 60 -2.21 -6.62 4.64
C GLU A 60 -0.78 -6.08 4.37
N ILE A 61 -0.25 -5.26 5.28
CA ILE A 61 1.13 -4.75 5.19
C ILE A 61 2.14 -5.89 5.34
N ASP A 62 1.93 -6.82 6.28
CA ASP A 62 2.78 -8.00 6.46
C ASP A 62 2.77 -8.88 5.21
N SER A 63 1.58 -9.17 4.69
CA SER A 63 1.39 -9.92 3.44
C SER A 63 2.11 -9.24 2.27
N LEU A 64 1.97 -7.92 2.13
CA LEU A 64 2.63 -7.14 1.09
C LEU A 64 4.15 -7.20 1.25
N ASN A 65 4.67 -7.03 2.46
CA ASN A 65 6.10 -7.12 2.75
C ASN A 65 6.63 -8.51 2.41
N ARG A 66 5.90 -9.57 2.75
CA ARG A 66 6.27 -10.95 2.42
C ARG A 66 6.32 -11.16 0.91
N LEU A 67 5.33 -10.67 0.16
CA LEU A 67 5.35 -10.75 -1.30
C LEU A 67 6.49 -9.93 -1.91
N VAL A 68 6.79 -8.74 -1.38
CA VAL A 68 7.95 -7.94 -1.80
C VAL A 68 9.25 -8.69 -1.54
N VAL A 69 9.40 -9.32 -0.38
CA VAL A 69 10.57 -10.14 -0.04
C VAL A 69 10.71 -11.31 -1.00
N ILE A 70 9.63 -12.08 -1.24
CA ILE A 70 9.63 -13.20 -2.20
C ILE A 70 9.96 -12.71 -3.62
N PHE A 71 9.43 -11.55 -4.03
CA PHE A 71 9.70 -10.97 -5.34
C PHE A 71 11.18 -10.55 -5.47
N LEU A 72 11.74 -9.93 -4.43
CA LEU A 72 13.15 -9.55 -4.39
C LEU A 72 14.05 -10.79 -4.33
N ASP A 73 13.69 -11.82 -3.56
CA ASP A 73 14.41 -13.07 -3.44
C ASP A 73 14.45 -13.85 -4.77
N ASN A 74 13.29 -13.97 -5.45
CA ASN A 74 13.23 -14.53 -6.80
C ASN A 74 13.94 -13.67 -7.85
N GLY A 75 14.07 -12.36 -7.60
CA GLY A 75 14.87 -11.45 -8.42
C GLY A 75 16.39 -11.57 -8.20
N ARG A 76 16.84 -12.37 -7.21
CA ARG A 76 18.25 -12.63 -6.93
C ARG A 76 18.72 -13.95 -7.56
N ILE A 77 18.76 -13.95 -8.88
CA ILE A 77 19.86 -14.59 -9.62
C ILE A 77 20.48 -13.53 -10.53
N LYS A 78 21.13 -12.56 -9.88
CA LYS A 78 22.30 -11.88 -10.44
C LYS A 78 23.48 -12.28 -9.57
N SER A 79 24.08 -13.42 -9.90
CA SER A 79 25.51 -13.66 -9.67
C SER A 79 26.10 -14.26 -10.93
#